data_AF-A0A512BLZ2-F1
#
_entry.id   AF-A0A512BLZ2-F1
#
_cell.length_a   1.000
_cell.length_b   1.000
_cell.length_c   1.000
_cell.angle_alpha   90.00
_cell.angle_beta   90.00
_cell.angle_gamma   90.00
#
_symmetry.space_group_name_H-M   'P 1'
#
loop_
_entity.id
_entity.type
_entity.pdbx_description
1 polymer ?
#
loop_
_entity_poly.entity_id
_entity_poly.type
_entity_poly.pdbx_seq_one_letter_code
_entity_poly.pdbx_strand_id
1 'polypeptide(L)'
;MRPHRRPPKALGIRFPVKPRDIPVEKAARRLHLTCHQFEQLKGGLYARGFPQPDPDTGMYDLKAINRWCGRRHPELFPELTLPQPPDQNKPISNMGERFRAAQERKRHG
;
A
#
# COMPACT_ATOMS: atom_id res chain seq x y z
N MET A 1 -56.57 -7.79 7.96
CA MET A 1 -55.74 -6.80 7.24
C MET A 1 -54.36 -6.73 7.91
N ARG A 2 -53.26 -6.99 7.17
CA ARG A 2 -51.89 -6.85 7.71
C ARG A 2 -51.36 -5.45 7.38
N PRO A 3 -50.81 -4.69 8.34
CA PRO A 3 -50.27 -3.37 8.07
C PRO A 3 -49.04 -3.49 7.16
N HIS A 4 -49.05 -2.74 6.05
CA HIS A 4 -47.91 -2.67 5.14
C HIS A 4 -46.78 -1.88 5.80
N ARG A 5 -45.69 -2.57 6.17
CA ARG A 5 -44.46 -1.91 6.62
C ARG A 5 -43.87 -1.13 5.44
N ARG A 6 -43.72 0.19 5.59
CA ARG A 6 -43.02 1.01 4.60
C ARG A 6 -41.58 0.50 4.46
N PRO A 7 -41.05 0.34 3.23
CA PRO A 7 -39.67 -0.04 3.05
C PRO A 7 -38.74 1.04 3.64
N PRO A 8 -37.61 0.66 4.24
CA PRO A 8 -36.66 1.62 4.79
C PRO A 8 -36.13 2.55 3.69
N LYS A 9 -36.19 3.86 3.93
CA LYS A 9 -35.68 4.89 3.01
C LYS A 9 -34.15 4.84 3.04
N ALA A 10 -33.53 4.62 1.88
CA ALA A 10 -32.07 4.71 1.76
C ALA A 10 -31.60 6.12 2.18
N LEU A 11 -30.57 6.18 3.03
CA LEU A 11 -29.95 7.44 3.45
C LEU A 11 -29.31 8.11 2.22
N GLY A 12 -29.62 9.39 1.98
CA GLY A 12 -29.13 10.16 0.83
C GLY A 12 -27.64 10.54 0.89
N ILE A 13 -26.87 9.97 1.82
CA ILE A 13 -25.48 10.31 2.05
C ILE A 13 -24.60 9.42 1.16
N ARG A 14 -23.88 10.05 0.22
CA ARG A 14 -22.88 9.38 -0.61
C ARG A 14 -21.49 9.74 -0.09
N PHE A 15 -20.71 8.74 0.28
CA PHE A 15 -19.30 8.93 0.63
C PHE A 15 -18.46 8.93 -0.65
N PRO A 16 -17.76 10.03 -0.99
CA PRO A 16 -16.88 10.02 -2.14
C PRO A 16 -15.70 9.09 -1.88
N VAL A 17 -15.61 7.99 -2.62
CA VAL A 17 -14.45 7.11 -2.62
C VAL A 17 -13.28 7.89 -3.22
N LYS A 18 -12.23 8.12 -2.42
CA LYS A 18 -11.00 8.72 -2.94
C LYS A 18 -10.15 7.61 -3.54
N PRO A 19 -9.92 7.61 -4.87
CA PRO A 19 -9.05 6.63 -5.49
C PRO A 19 -7.63 6.75 -4.93
N ARG A 20 -6.94 5.62 -4.87
CA ARG A 20 -5.56 5.53 -4.37
C ARG A 20 -4.58 6.17 -5.36
N ASP A 21 -4.81 5.93 -6.64
CA ASP A 21 -4.01 6.49 -7.72
C ASP A 21 -4.53 7.88 -8.08
N ILE A 22 -3.59 8.83 -8.16
CA ILE A 22 -3.88 10.24 -8.35
C ILE A 22 -3.10 10.81 -9.55
N PRO A 23 -3.67 11.77 -10.29
CA PRO A 23 -2.95 12.44 -11.37
C PRO A 23 -1.81 13.31 -10.84
N VAL A 24 -0.88 13.64 -11.73
CA VAL A 24 0.33 14.45 -11.45
C VAL A 24 0.02 15.75 -10.72
N GLU A 25 -1.07 16.44 -11.07
CA GLU A 25 -1.47 17.71 -10.44
C GLU A 25 -1.78 17.54 -8.94
N LYS A 26 -2.44 16.44 -8.56
CA LYS A 26 -2.73 16.14 -7.16
C LYS A 26 -1.47 15.72 -6.42
N ALA A 27 -0.57 14.97 -7.08
CA ALA A 27 0.73 14.63 -6.51
C ALA A 27 1.58 15.89 -6.24
N ALA A 28 1.64 16.83 -7.20
CA ALA A 28 2.34 18.11 -7.06
C ALA A 28 1.77 18.94 -5.90
N ARG A 29 0.44 19.08 -5.82
CA ARG A 29 -0.23 19.79 -4.70
C ARG A 29 0.09 19.17 -3.35
N ARG A 30 0.29 17.85 -3.27
CA ARG A 30 0.66 17.16 -2.02
C ARG A 30 2.06 17.54 -1.54
N LEU A 31 2.92 17.94 -2.47
CA LEU A 31 4.27 18.47 -2.19
C LEU A 31 4.28 20.00 -2.08
N HIS A 32 3.12 20.65 -2.11
CA HIS A 32 2.97 22.11 -2.17
C HIS A 32 3.67 22.76 -3.38
N LEU A 33 3.75 22.03 -4.49
CA LEU A 33 4.31 22.51 -5.75
C LEU A 33 3.20 22.74 -6.78
N THR A 34 3.44 23.65 -7.71
CA THR A 34 2.64 23.71 -8.95
C THR A 34 3.00 22.54 -9.85
N CYS A 35 2.12 22.18 -10.80
CA CYS A 35 2.38 21.11 -11.76
C CYS A 35 3.67 21.38 -12.55
N HIS A 36 3.88 22.63 -12.99
CA HIS A 36 5.10 23.03 -13.69
C HIS A 36 6.36 22.87 -12.83
N GLN A 37 6.33 23.30 -11.57
CA GLN A 37 7.47 23.13 -10.65
C GLN A 37 7.78 21.66 -10.39
N PHE A 38 6.75 20.83 -10.26
CA PHE A 38 6.92 19.39 -10.10
C PHE A 38 7.63 18.77 -11.32
N GLU A 39 7.23 19.13 -12.53
CA GLU A 39 7.88 18.68 -13.77
C GLU A 39 9.36 19.06 -13.85
N GLN A 40 9.72 20.28 -13.42
CA GLN A 40 11.13 20.72 -13.38
C GLN A 40 11.95 19.95 -12.34
N LEU A 41 11.34 19.58 -11.21
CA LEU A 41 12.02 18.95 -10.08
C LEU A 41 11.94 17.41 -10.10
N LYS A 42 11.13 16.81 -10.98
CA LYS A 42 10.84 15.36 -10.97
C LYS A 42 12.11 14.51 -11.09
N GLY A 43 13.09 14.92 -11.91
CA GLY A 43 14.36 14.20 -12.04
C GLY A 43 15.11 14.08 -10.71
N GLY A 44 15.24 15.19 -9.99
CA GLY A 44 15.85 15.21 -8.65
C GLY A 44 14.99 14.54 -7.58
N LEU A 45 13.66 14.52 -7.73
CA LEU A 45 12.77 13.73 -6.88
C LEU A 45 13.01 12.23 -7.08
N TYR A 46 13.05 11.74 -8.31
CA TYR A 46 13.28 10.32 -8.61
C TYR A 46 14.68 9.87 -8.17
N ALA A 47 15.71 10.71 -8.33
CA ALA A 47 17.05 10.43 -7.80
C ALA A 47 17.08 10.27 -6.27
N ARG A 48 16.15 10.91 -5.55
CA ARG A 48 15.94 10.77 -4.09
C ARG A 48 14.97 9.64 -3.73
N GLY A 49 14.65 8.77 -4.68
CA GLY A 49 13.74 7.64 -4.48
C GLY A 49 12.26 8.02 -4.36
N PHE A 50 11.85 9.17 -4.90
CA PHE A 50 10.42 9.49 -5.04
C PHE A 50 9.73 8.47 -5.97
N PRO A 51 8.50 8.01 -5.67
CA PRO A 51 7.81 7.01 -6.48
C PRO A 51 7.57 7.51 -7.91
N GLN A 52 7.84 6.63 -8.88
CA GLN A 52 7.53 6.87 -10.28
C GLN A 52 6.02 6.71 -10.54
N PRO A 53 5.47 7.40 -11.55
CA PRO A 53 4.11 7.14 -11.99
C PRO A 53 4.02 5.73 -12.58
N ASP A 54 2.82 5.17 -12.52
CA ASP A 54 2.47 3.94 -13.21
C ASP A 54 2.71 4.10 -14.72
N PRO A 55 3.40 3.16 -15.39
CA PRO A 55 3.78 3.31 -16.79
C PRO A 55 2.60 3.26 -17.75
N ASP A 56 1.52 2.54 -17.38
CA ASP A 56 0.35 2.36 -18.23
C ASP A 56 -0.66 3.50 -18.07
N THR A 57 -0.85 3.98 -16.83
CA THR A 57 -1.88 4.97 -16.50
C THR A 57 -1.34 6.39 -16.27
N GLY A 58 -0.02 6.53 -16.04
CA GLY A 58 0.61 7.80 -15.69
C GLY A 58 0.20 8.33 -14.30
N MET A 59 -0.49 7.52 -13.49
CA MET A 59 -0.99 7.90 -12.18
C MET A 59 0.05 7.61 -11.08
N TYR A 60 -0.03 8.35 -9.99
CA TYR A 60 0.84 8.15 -8.83
C TYR A 60 0.09 7.50 -7.68
N ASP A 61 0.72 6.53 -7.00
CA ASP A 61 0.17 5.97 -5.75
C ASP A 61 0.34 6.97 -4.60
N LEU A 62 -0.79 7.50 -4.11
CA LEU A 62 -0.83 8.45 -2.99
C LEU A 62 -0.17 7.87 -1.72
N LYS A 63 -0.33 6.57 -1.46
CA LYS A 63 0.27 5.92 -0.28
C LYS A 63 1.79 5.88 -0.38
N ALA A 64 2.31 5.63 -1.59
CA ALA A 64 3.76 5.65 -1.83
C ALA A 64 4.35 7.05 -1.59
N ILE A 65 3.67 8.10 -2.08
CA ILE A 65 4.08 9.50 -1.84
C ILE A 65 4.10 9.82 -0.35
N ASN A 66 3.02 9.48 0.38
CA ASN A 66 2.96 9.73 1.83
C ASN A 66 4.07 8.97 2.57
N ARG A 67 4.36 7.72 2.19
CA ARG A 67 5.45 6.93 2.79
C ARG A 67 6.81 7.55 2.54
N TRP A 68 7.05 8.04 1.32
CA TRP A 68 8.30 8.75 0.99
C TRP A 68 8.45 10.03 1.81
N CYS A 69 7.36 10.81 2.00
CA CYS A 69 7.37 11.97 2.90
C CYS A 69 7.67 11.59 4.35
N GLY A 70 7.07 10.50 4.86
CA GLY A 70 7.32 10.02 6.23
C GLY A 70 8.76 9.57 6.45
N ARG A 71 9.38 8.90 5.46
CA ARG A 71 10.80 8.51 5.51
C ARG A 71 11.78 9.69 5.63
N ARG A 72 11.38 10.91 5.24
CA ARG A 72 12.20 12.11 5.44
C ARG A 72 12.24 12.57 6.91
N HIS A 73 11.32 12.07 7.73
CA HIS A 73 11.21 12.39 9.15
C HIS A 73 11.24 11.10 9.99
N PRO A 74 12.38 10.39 10.03
CA PRO A 74 12.49 9.09 10.70
C PRO A 74 12.14 9.17 12.19
N GLU A 75 12.41 10.31 12.85
CA GLU A 75 12.04 10.58 14.24
C GLU A 75 10.52 10.51 14.50
N LEU A 76 9.71 10.92 13.51
CA LEU A 76 8.25 10.93 13.63
C LEU A 76 7.60 9.65 13.10
N PHE A 77 8.32 8.91 12.24
CA PHE A 77 7.82 7.70 11.57
C PHE A 77 8.88 6.59 11.59
N PRO A 78 9.27 6.09 12.78
CA PRO A 78 10.28 5.05 12.90
C PRO A 78 9.84 3.75 12.19
N GLU A 79 8.54 3.45 12.16
CA GLU A 79 7.97 2.26 11.50
C GLU A 79 8.15 2.23 9.98
N LEU A 80 8.41 3.38 9.35
CA LEU A 80 8.65 3.47 7.91
C LEU A 80 10.12 3.26 7.52
N THR A 81 11.01 3.32 8.52
CA THR A 81 12.46 3.26 8.38
C THR A 81 13.02 1.92 8.84
N LEU A 82 12.38 1.28 9.83
CA LEU A 82 12.79 -0.04 10.29
C LEU A 82 12.56 -1.11 9.20
N PRO A 83 13.52 -2.03 8.99
CA PRO A 83 13.25 -3.21 8.19
C PRO A 83 12.09 -3.97 8.85
N GLN A 84 11.02 -4.21 8.11
CA GLN A 84 9.97 -5.09 8.59
C GLN A 84 10.60 -6.42 8.95
N PRO A 85 10.38 -6.96 10.17
CA PRO A 85 10.81 -8.32 10.48
C PRO A 85 10.25 -9.26 9.42
N PRO A 86 11.01 -10.28 9.00
CA PRO A 86 10.59 -11.19 7.93
C PRO A 86 9.18 -11.70 8.22
N ASP A 87 8.34 -11.63 7.19
CA ASP A 87 6.94 -12.04 7.23
C ASP A 87 6.82 -13.41 7.92
N GLN A 88 6.10 -13.47 9.04
CA GLN A 88 5.88 -14.71 9.80
C GLN A 88 4.94 -15.67 9.06
N ASN A 89 4.44 -15.31 7.88
CA ASN A 89 3.78 -16.21 6.93
C ASN A 89 4.78 -17.19 6.29
N LYS A 90 5.53 -17.93 7.12
CA LYS A 90 6.09 -19.21 6.67
C LYS A 90 4.91 -20.18 6.49
N PRO A 91 4.84 -20.92 5.37
CA PRO A 91 3.85 -21.97 5.24
C PRO A 91 4.03 -22.94 6.41
N ILE A 92 2.94 -23.18 7.14
CA ILE A 92 2.87 -24.19 8.19
C ILE A 92 3.35 -25.49 7.54
N SER A 93 4.52 -25.97 7.93
CA SER A 93 5.07 -27.22 7.38
C SER A 93 4.02 -28.32 7.61
N ASN A 94 3.50 -28.84 6.51
CA ASN A 94 2.43 -29.83 6.52
C ASN A 94 2.92 -31.06 7.29
N MET A 95 2.09 -31.61 8.17
CA MET A 95 2.38 -32.86 8.92
C MET A 95 2.97 -33.97 8.03
N GLY A 96 2.59 -34.02 6.74
CA GLY A 96 3.15 -34.95 5.77
C GLY A 96 4.66 -34.82 5.49
N GLU A 97 5.20 -33.60 5.50
CA GLU A 97 6.66 -33.37 5.32
C GLU A 97 7.45 -33.86 6.54
N ARG A 98 6.90 -33.63 7.74
CA ARG A 98 7.48 -34.11 9.00
C ARG A 98 7.49 -35.65 9.07
N PHE A 99 6.45 -36.29 8.54
CA PHE A 99 6.34 -37.75 8.56
C PHE A 99 7.33 -38.45 7.61
N ARG A 100 7.57 -37.89 6.41
CA ARG A 100 8.56 -38.43 5.47
C ARG A 100 9.99 -38.33 6.02
N ALA A 101 10.35 -37.17 6.58
CA ALA A 101 11.66 -36.98 7.20
C ALA A 101 11.92 -37.94 8.38
N ALA A 102 10.88 -38.31 9.13
CA ALA A 102 10.97 -39.28 10.22
C ALA A 102 11.17 -40.72 9.72
N GLN A 103 10.58 -41.09 8.57
CA GLN A 103 10.82 -42.41 7.97
C GLN A 103 12.22 -42.55 7.36
N GLU A 104 12.75 -41.50 6.74
CA GLU A 104 14.12 -41.52 6.19
C GLU A 104 15.19 -41.69 7.27
N ARG A 105 15.03 -41.05 8.43
CA ARG A 105 15.95 -41.23 9.57
C ARG A 105 15.94 -42.64 10.16
N LYS A 106 14.84 -43.37 10.06
CA LYS A 106 14.74 -44.77 10.51
C LYS A 106 15.30 -45.78 9.50
N ARG A 107 15.53 -45.39 8.25
CA ARG A 107 16.07 -46.27 7.21
C ARG A 107 17.59 -46.26 7.13
N HIS A 108 18.25 -45.25 7.70
CA HIS A 108 19.70 -45.06 7.66
C HIS A 108 20.40 -45.24 9.02
N GLY A 109 19.73 -45.86 10.00
CA GLY A 109 20.34 -46.38 11.23
C GLY A 109 20.06 -47.87 11.33
#